data_AF-Q86ZP9-F1
#
_entry.id   AF-Q86ZP9-F1
#
_cell.length_a   1.000
_cell.length_b   1.000
_cell.length_c   1.000
_cell.angle_alpha   90.00
_cell.angle_beta   90.00
_cell.angle_gamma   90.00
#
_symmetry.space_group_name_H-M   'P 1'
#
loop_
_entity.id
_entity.type
_entity.pdbx_description
1 polymer ?
#
loop_
_entity_poly.entity_id
_entity_poly.type
_entity_poly.pdbx_seq_one_letter_code
_entity_poly.pdbx_strand_id
1 'polypeptide(L)'
;KVTPTTVVGHSSGEIAAAYCAGKISRQAAWKIAYCRGQVCAKQTHEDGRMLAAAMPAQELERLLARLNKGLCSAVQVGCYNSPKNLTLTGQHESILQVKGELDEAGVLNRLLPVKVAYHSKFMREVAPEYLELLGDLDFGDKMTDHAKVTMISSVTGRHALAGEVESPSYWVDNLISPVRFSTALLTSMQTQSQKSPSDNALIEIGPHSTLRTAINETLADQPTLQPFQYGSLLKRYETDGTTSLRTFDLLTSYGYDVSLASVNDPRSKIKKAPHMITDLPPYSFDHSRSVRGQSRRIKNIKFPAYERHELLGAPVEDTNKFEQRWRNIIRPDDITWLRMNRVSTSYKIMSPSNVSQMDGSIHFPGVAYLLMAMEAIMQRTGMTECVTGIRIGNVAMLAPLPVPDTPEGVEIIFSIYPMNESARATDDWCTFRVISHEGVENSWIEHCVGSVRIETGEQRISAPPVDSQLSICSEAVDINQMYRDFASAGMEFGDFLKNIRS
;
A
#
# COMPACT_ATOMS: atom_id res chain seq x y z
N LYS A 1 -21.29 11.59 18.81
CA LYS A 1 -22.42 10.87 19.48
C LYS A 1 -23.10 10.04 18.41
N VAL A 2 -23.32 8.75 18.60
CA VAL A 2 -23.95 7.91 17.58
C VAL A 2 -25.47 7.96 17.74
N THR A 3 -26.18 8.31 16.67
CA THR A 3 -27.64 8.39 16.63
C THR A 3 -28.13 7.51 15.49
N PRO A 4 -29.12 6.62 15.71
CA PRO A 4 -29.66 5.79 14.64
C PRO A 4 -30.45 6.65 13.63
N THR A 5 -30.41 6.30 12.35
CA THR A 5 -31.31 6.89 11.36
C THR A 5 -32.70 6.26 11.43
N THR A 6 -32.72 4.94 11.68
CA THR A 6 -33.92 4.12 11.67
C THR A 6 -33.87 3.13 12.82
N VAL A 7 -35.02 2.85 13.44
CA VAL A 7 -35.16 1.88 14.52
C VAL A 7 -36.32 0.92 14.21
N VAL A 8 -36.10 -0.34 14.56
CA VAL A 8 -37.08 -1.42 14.45
C VAL A 8 -37.08 -2.17 15.78
N GLY A 9 -38.25 -2.38 16.35
CA GLY A 9 -38.41 -3.21 17.55
C GLY A 9 -38.89 -4.61 17.20
N HIS A 10 -38.56 -5.59 18.05
CA HIS A 10 -39.17 -6.91 18.04
C HIS A 10 -40.02 -7.07 19.30
N SER A 11 -41.33 -7.22 19.16
CA SER A 11 -42.25 -7.34 20.30
C SER A 11 -42.07 -6.17 21.30
N SER A 12 -41.73 -6.46 22.55
CA SER A 12 -41.43 -5.47 23.61
C SER A 12 -40.21 -4.58 23.30
N GLY A 13 -39.33 -5.01 22.39
CA GLY A 13 -38.25 -4.18 21.86
C GLY A 13 -38.76 -2.91 21.16
N GLU A 14 -40.03 -2.87 20.70
CA GLU A 14 -40.63 -1.64 20.18
C GLU A 14 -40.73 -0.53 21.21
N ILE A 15 -40.81 -0.86 22.51
CA ILE A 15 -40.82 0.14 23.58
C ILE A 15 -39.50 0.93 23.56
N ALA A 16 -38.38 0.22 23.45
CA ALA A 16 -37.06 0.85 23.32
C ALA A 16 -36.90 1.57 21.98
N ALA A 17 -37.41 1.00 20.87
CA ALA A 17 -37.37 1.66 19.56
C ALA A 17 -38.16 2.98 19.56
N ALA A 18 -39.37 2.99 20.13
CA ALA A 18 -40.21 4.18 20.26
C ALA A 18 -39.54 5.26 21.13
N TYR A 19 -38.91 4.85 22.24
CA TYR A 19 -38.11 5.75 23.05
C TYR A 19 -36.95 6.35 22.26
N CYS A 20 -36.15 5.53 21.58
CA CYS A 20 -35.05 5.99 20.73
C CYS A 20 -35.51 6.93 19.61
N ALA A 21 -36.74 6.74 19.11
CA ALA A 21 -37.36 7.59 18.10
C ALA A 21 -37.99 8.88 18.66
N GLY A 22 -37.92 9.11 19.98
CA GLY A 22 -38.55 10.25 20.65
C GLY A 22 -40.08 10.22 20.63
N LYS A 23 -40.69 9.09 20.27
CA LYS A 23 -42.15 8.91 20.16
C LYS A 23 -42.80 8.82 21.53
N ILE A 24 -42.09 8.28 22.52
CA ILE A 24 -42.52 8.20 23.91
C ILE A 24 -41.40 8.69 24.82
N SER A 25 -41.75 9.26 25.97
CA SER A 25 -40.78 9.62 26.99
C SER A 25 -40.16 8.38 27.64
N ARG A 26 -39.05 8.58 28.37
CA ARG A 26 -38.42 7.51 29.16
C ARG A 26 -39.38 6.92 30.21
N GLN A 27 -40.17 7.77 30.87
CA GLN A 27 -41.15 7.39 31.88
C GLN A 27 -42.28 6.57 31.27
N ALA A 28 -42.78 6.99 30.10
CA ALA A 28 -43.76 6.22 29.34
C ALA A 28 -43.20 4.84 28.95
N ALA A 29 -41.95 4.77 28.47
CA ALA A 29 -41.31 3.49 28.15
C ALA A 29 -41.24 2.53 29.35
N TRP A 30 -40.88 3.03 30.54
CA TRP A 30 -40.91 2.23 31.77
C TRP A 30 -42.31 1.80 32.17
N LYS A 31 -43.29 2.72 32.10
CA LYS A 31 -44.70 2.45 32.41
C LYS A 31 -45.25 1.34 31.51
N ILE A 32 -45.04 1.45 30.20
CA ILE A 32 -45.49 0.45 29.21
C ILE A 32 -44.88 -0.91 29.53
N ALA A 33 -43.55 -0.98 29.73
CA ALA A 33 -42.88 -2.24 30.03
C ALA A 33 -43.36 -2.87 31.35
N TYR A 34 -43.53 -2.05 32.40
CA TYR A 34 -43.97 -2.50 33.71
C TYR A 34 -45.43 -2.97 33.69
N CYS A 35 -46.34 -2.17 33.17
CA CYS A 35 -47.76 -2.50 33.07
C CYS A 35 -47.97 -3.75 32.19
N ARG A 36 -47.23 -3.89 31.08
CA ARG A 36 -47.25 -5.11 30.26
C ARG A 36 -46.87 -6.35 31.06
N GLY A 37 -45.79 -6.28 31.83
CA GLY A 37 -45.37 -7.38 32.70
C GLY A 37 -46.42 -7.70 33.77
N GLN A 38 -47.02 -6.67 34.38
CA GLN A 38 -48.03 -6.81 35.42
C GLN A 38 -49.29 -7.54 34.92
N VAL A 39 -49.85 -7.11 33.79
CA VAL A 39 -51.07 -7.72 33.24
C VAL A 39 -50.82 -9.13 32.73
N CYS A 40 -49.68 -9.37 32.08
CA CYS A 40 -49.32 -10.71 31.60
C CYS A 40 -49.01 -11.69 32.75
N ALA A 41 -48.59 -11.21 33.92
CA ALA A 41 -48.40 -12.04 35.10
C ALA A 41 -49.73 -12.48 35.75
N LYS A 42 -50.82 -11.73 35.53
CA LYS A 42 -52.17 -12.04 36.04
C LYS A 42 -52.96 -12.96 35.12
N GLN A 43 -52.46 -13.23 33.93
CA GLN A 43 -53.20 -13.98 32.94
C GLN A 43 -53.50 -15.39 33.44
N THR A 44 -54.79 -15.75 33.41
CA THR A 44 -55.31 -16.97 34.05
C THR A 44 -55.13 -18.23 33.20
N HIS A 45 -54.78 -18.07 31.92
CA HIS A 45 -54.38 -19.18 31.06
C HIS A 45 -52.97 -19.67 31.43
N GLU A 46 -52.85 -20.47 32.49
CA GLU A 46 -51.59 -21.03 33.02
C GLU A 46 -50.78 -21.86 31.99
N ASP A 47 -51.38 -22.17 30.84
CA ASP A 47 -50.83 -23.01 29.78
C ASP A 47 -50.58 -22.32 28.44
N GLY A 48 -50.40 -21.00 28.40
CA GLY A 48 -49.87 -20.35 27.20
C GLY A 48 -48.45 -20.82 26.86
N ARG A 49 -48.14 -21.11 25.59
CA ARG A 49 -46.79 -21.48 25.15
C ARG A 49 -46.45 -20.87 23.80
N MET A 50 -45.15 -20.77 23.54
CA MET A 50 -44.62 -20.38 22.24
C MET A 50 -43.59 -21.39 21.73
N LEU A 51 -43.60 -21.66 20.43
CA LEU A 51 -42.71 -22.61 19.76
C LEU A 51 -42.01 -21.92 18.60
N ALA A 52 -40.68 -21.85 18.64
CA ALA A 52 -39.90 -21.44 17.46
C ALA A 52 -39.84 -22.59 16.45
N ALA A 53 -40.07 -22.31 15.18
CA ALA A 53 -40.08 -23.28 14.09
C ALA A 53 -39.33 -22.74 12.86
N ALA A 54 -38.45 -23.57 12.30
CA ALA A 54 -37.65 -23.25 11.13
C ALA A 54 -38.31 -23.80 9.84
N MET A 55 -39.37 -23.15 9.37
CA MET A 55 -40.13 -23.53 8.18
C MET A 55 -40.55 -22.26 7.40
N PRO A 56 -40.60 -22.27 6.05
CA PRO A 56 -41.13 -21.15 5.29
C PRO A 56 -42.55 -20.75 5.72
N ALA A 57 -42.82 -19.44 5.81
CA ALA A 57 -44.10 -18.91 6.32
C ALA A 57 -45.32 -19.53 5.64
N GLN A 58 -45.31 -19.64 4.30
CA GLN A 58 -46.44 -20.17 3.53
C GLN A 58 -46.65 -21.68 3.74
N GLU A 59 -45.61 -22.44 4.04
CA GLU A 59 -45.72 -23.87 4.36
C GLU A 59 -46.25 -24.05 5.78
N LEU A 60 -45.75 -23.27 6.72
CA LEU A 60 -46.18 -23.31 8.12
C LEU A 60 -47.65 -22.90 8.26
N GLU A 61 -48.10 -21.87 7.55
CA GLU A 61 -49.50 -21.44 7.54
C GLU A 61 -50.43 -22.53 6.96
N ARG A 62 -50.00 -23.22 5.90
CA ARG A 62 -50.74 -24.37 5.35
C ARG A 62 -50.82 -25.53 6.33
N LEU A 63 -49.72 -25.83 7.02
CA LEU A 63 -49.67 -26.85 8.08
C LEU A 63 -50.64 -26.49 9.22
N LEU A 64 -50.60 -25.26 9.72
CA LEU A 64 -51.49 -24.80 10.78
C LEU A 64 -52.96 -24.82 10.34
N ALA A 65 -53.29 -24.44 9.11
CA ALA A 65 -54.65 -24.49 8.59
C ALA A 65 -55.20 -25.94 8.55
N ARG A 66 -54.34 -26.93 8.31
CA ARG A 66 -54.69 -28.35 8.38
C ARG A 66 -54.88 -28.80 9.84
N LEU A 67 -53.89 -28.53 10.70
CA LEU A 67 -53.88 -29.02 12.08
C LEU A 67 -54.97 -28.38 12.94
N ASN A 68 -55.18 -27.06 12.81
CA ASN A 68 -56.15 -26.31 13.61
C ASN A 68 -57.60 -26.83 13.53
N LYS A 69 -57.94 -27.66 12.52
CA LYS A 69 -59.25 -28.32 12.42
C LYS A 69 -59.48 -29.40 13.48
N GLY A 70 -58.39 -29.99 14.00
CA GLY A 70 -58.42 -31.06 15.01
C GLY A 70 -57.84 -30.67 16.37
N LEU A 71 -57.27 -29.47 16.50
CA LEU A 71 -56.71 -28.99 17.77
C LEU A 71 -57.80 -28.49 18.70
N CYS A 72 -57.62 -28.73 20.01
CA CYS A 72 -58.49 -28.18 21.06
C CYS A 72 -58.51 -26.65 21.06
N SER A 73 -57.42 -26.01 20.63
CA SER A 73 -57.35 -24.57 20.43
C SER A 73 -56.42 -24.21 19.28
N ALA A 74 -56.85 -23.24 18.46
CA ALA A 74 -56.10 -22.83 17.29
C ALA A 74 -54.72 -22.25 17.67
N VAL A 75 -53.67 -22.79 17.05
CA VAL A 75 -52.30 -22.27 17.06
C VAL A 75 -52.16 -21.27 15.91
N GLN A 76 -51.53 -20.14 16.18
CA GLN A 76 -51.28 -19.09 15.19
C GLN A 76 -49.80 -18.69 15.18
N VAL A 77 -49.38 -18.01 14.12
CA VAL A 77 -48.07 -17.37 14.07
C VAL A 77 -48.12 -16.10 14.92
N GLY A 78 -47.28 -16.03 15.96
CA GLY A 78 -47.11 -14.86 16.82
C GLY A 78 -45.96 -13.95 16.36
N CYS A 79 -44.90 -14.52 15.76
CA CYS A 79 -43.78 -13.73 15.25
C CYS A 79 -43.28 -14.26 13.90
N TYR A 80 -43.15 -13.38 12.93
CA TYR A 80 -42.45 -13.58 11.67
C TYR A 80 -41.02 -13.00 11.82
N ASN A 81 -40.08 -13.81 12.33
CA ASN A 81 -38.71 -13.35 12.62
C ASN A 81 -37.88 -13.28 11.33
N SER A 82 -38.00 -14.28 10.46
CA SER A 82 -37.36 -14.31 9.14
C SER A 82 -38.29 -15.03 8.14
N PRO A 83 -37.95 -15.10 6.84
CA PRO A 83 -38.73 -15.86 5.86
C PRO A 83 -38.98 -17.33 6.23
N LYS A 84 -38.09 -17.91 7.04
CA LYS A 84 -38.12 -19.32 7.45
C LYS A 84 -38.03 -19.54 8.96
N ASN A 85 -38.01 -18.50 9.79
CA ASN A 85 -37.96 -18.60 11.24
C ASN A 85 -39.18 -17.89 11.82
N LEU A 86 -40.13 -18.68 12.31
CA LEU A 86 -41.38 -18.19 12.86
C LEU A 86 -41.52 -18.63 14.31
N THR A 87 -42.30 -17.89 15.08
CA THR A 87 -42.69 -18.28 16.43
C THR A 87 -44.18 -18.47 16.47
N LEU A 88 -44.59 -19.70 16.74
CA LEU A 88 -45.97 -20.09 16.96
C LEU A 88 -46.38 -19.78 18.39
N THR A 89 -47.66 -19.48 18.59
CA THR A 89 -48.24 -19.13 19.88
C THR A 89 -49.61 -19.79 20.02
N GLY A 90 -49.88 -20.35 21.20
CA GLY A 90 -51.08 -21.15 21.45
C GLY A 90 -51.13 -21.73 22.85
N GLN A 91 -52.15 -22.55 23.11
CA GLN A 91 -52.23 -23.36 24.33
C GLN A 91 -51.21 -24.49 24.31
N HIS A 92 -50.77 -24.92 25.49
CA HIS A 92 -49.70 -25.88 25.69
C HIS A 92 -49.93 -27.19 24.92
N GLU A 93 -51.09 -27.81 25.07
CA GLU A 93 -51.42 -29.08 24.39
C GLU A 93 -51.39 -28.94 22.87
N SER A 94 -52.01 -27.89 22.34
CA SER A 94 -52.04 -27.63 20.90
C SER A 94 -50.65 -27.32 20.32
N ILE A 95 -49.81 -26.60 21.08
CA ILE A 95 -48.40 -26.37 20.72
C ILE A 95 -47.59 -27.68 20.73
N LEU A 96 -47.83 -28.58 21.69
CA LEU A 96 -47.15 -29.87 21.73
C LEU A 96 -47.56 -30.78 20.56
N GLN A 97 -48.83 -30.75 20.14
CA GLN A 97 -49.28 -31.49 18.95
C GLN A 97 -48.64 -30.95 17.67
N VAL A 98 -48.59 -29.62 17.49
CA VAL A 98 -47.88 -29.01 16.35
C VAL A 98 -46.39 -29.33 16.41
N LYS A 99 -45.78 -29.33 17.60
CA LYS A 99 -44.38 -29.75 17.77
C LYS A 99 -44.17 -31.20 17.31
N GLY A 100 -45.06 -32.13 17.65
CA GLY A 100 -44.98 -33.52 17.21
C GLY A 100 -44.98 -33.65 15.69
N GLU A 101 -45.89 -32.95 15.01
CA GLU A 101 -45.95 -32.92 13.54
C GLU A 101 -44.68 -32.32 12.92
N LEU A 102 -44.10 -31.29 13.54
CA LEU A 102 -42.83 -30.71 13.08
C LEU A 102 -41.65 -31.66 13.32
N ASP A 103 -41.64 -32.39 14.43
CA ASP A 103 -40.61 -33.40 14.73
C ASP A 103 -40.68 -34.57 13.73
N GLU A 104 -41.89 -35.08 13.42
CA GLU A 104 -42.11 -36.12 12.41
C GLU A 104 -41.69 -35.67 11.00
N ALA A 105 -41.91 -34.40 10.68
CA ALA A 105 -41.46 -33.80 9.43
C ALA A 105 -39.96 -33.46 9.39
N GLY A 106 -39.21 -33.69 10.48
CA GLY A 106 -37.78 -33.38 10.56
C GLY A 106 -37.46 -31.87 10.60
N VAL A 107 -38.42 -31.04 11.00
CA VAL A 107 -38.31 -29.58 11.00
C VAL A 107 -37.72 -29.12 12.34
N LEU A 108 -36.62 -28.35 12.28
CA LEU A 108 -36.01 -27.79 13.49
C LEU A 108 -37.01 -26.89 14.23
N ASN A 109 -37.29 -27.24 15.48
CA ASN A 109 -38.19 -26.48 16.34
C ASN A 109 -37.69 -26.47 17.79
N ARG A 110 -38.12 -25.47 18.55
CA ARG A 110 -37.73 -25.30 19.95
C ARG A 110 -38.84 -24.66 20.76
N LEU A 111 -39.27 -25.34 21.82
CA LEU A 111 -40.19 -24.77 22.79
C LEU A 111 -39.50 -23.65 23.56
N LEU A 112 -40.15 -22.48 23.62
CA LEU A 112 -39.60 -21.31 24.31
C LEU A 112 -39.93 -21.37 25.81
N PRO A 113 -39.03 -20.91 26.70
CA PRO A 113 -39.23 -20.94 28.14
C PRO A 113 -40.15 -19.79 28.61
N VAL A 114 -41.36 -19.73 28.04
CA VAL A 114 -42.40 -18.75 28.36
C VAL A 114 -43.70 -19.49 28.63
N LYS A 115 -44.43 -19.06 29.67
CA LYS A 115 -45.74 -19.61 30.05
C LYS A 115 -46.91 -18.76 29.53
N VAL A 116 -46.63 -17.86 28.60
CA VAL A 116 -47.59 -16.88 28.07
C VAL A 116 -47.61 -17.01 26.55
N ALA A 117 -48.81 -17.05 25.98
CA ALA A 117 -49.03 -17.08 24.54
C ALA A 117 -49.09 -15.66 23.97
N TYR A 118 -47.96 -14.94 23.98
CA TYR A 118 -47.89 -13.58 23.43
C TYR A 118 -48.30 -13.51 21.95
N HIS A 119 -48.70 -12.32 21.49
CA HIS A 119 -49.05 -12.04 20.08
C HIS A 119 -50.18 -12.93 19.58
N SER A 120 -51.18 -13.09 20.45
CA SER A 120 -52.31 -13.95 20.20
C SER A 120 -53.63 -13.40 20.72
N LYS A 121 -54.73 -14.02 20.27
CA LYS A 121 -56.07 -13.76 20.81
C LYS A 121 -56.16 -13.96 22.32
N PHE A 122 -55.28 -14.76 22.94
CA PHE A 122 -55.27 -14.96 24.40
C PHE A 122 -54.91 -13.67 25.15
N MET A 123 -54.17 -12.74 24.52
CA MET A 123 -53.85 -11.46 25.14
C MET A 123 -55.05 -10.50 25.21
N ARG A 124 -56.17 -10.79 24.52
CA ARG A 124 -57.37 -9.94 24.57
C ARG A 124 -58.01 -9.90 25.95
N GLU A 125 -57.82 -10.95 26.75
CA GLU A 125 -58.31 -11.02 28.14
C GLU A 125 -57.73 -9.88 28.98
N VAL A 126 -56.43 -9.61 28.83
CA VAL A 126 -55.70 -8.60 29.60
C VAL A 126 -55.71 -7.22 28.95
N ALA A 127 -56.28 -7.09 27.74
CA ALA A 127 -56.24 -5.86 26.96
C ALA A 127 -56.97 -4.67 27.62
N PRO A 128 -58.18 -4.82 28.21
CA PRO A 128 -58.86 -3.70 28.88
C PRO A 128 -58.08 -3.18 30.08
N GLU A 129 -57.60 -4.08 30.94
CA GLU A 129 -56.81 -3.70 32.13
C GLU A 129 -55.48 -3.04 31.70
N TYR A 130 -54.83 -3.57 30.67
CA TYR A 130 -53.60 -2.97 30.16
C TYR A 130 -53.84 -1.55 29.64
N LEU A 131 -54.91 -1.35 28.87
CA LEU A 131 -55.28 -0.04 28.35
C LEU A 131 -55.55 0.97 29.49
N GLU A 132 -56.29 0.55 30.52
CA GLU A 132 -56.60 1.36 31.69
C GLU A 132 -55.32 1.74 32.47
N LEU A 133 -54.43 0.78 32.72
CA LEU A 133 -53.17 1.01 33.44
C LEU A 133 -52.22 1.94 32.67
N LEU A 134 -52.22 1.87 31.34
CA LEU A 134 -51.41 2.75 30.51
C LEU A 134 -51.88 4.21 30.61
N GLY A 135 -53.18 4.46 30.70
CA GLY A 135 -53.76 5.80 30.75
C GLY A 135 -53.15 6.73 29.71
N ASP A 136 -52.97 8.01 30.03
CA ASP A 136 -52.21 8.92 29.17
C ASP A 136 -50.70 8.63 29.25
N LEU A 137 -50.03 8.75 28.10
CA LEU A 137 -48.60 8.55 27.95
C LEU A 137 -47.92 9.87 27.63
N ASP A 138 -46.80 10.13 28.29
CA ASP A 138 -45.98 11.31 28.02
C ASP A 138 -45.11 11.10 26.76
N PHE A 139 -45.04 12.12 25.90
CA PHE A 139 -44.28 12.11 24.64
C PHE A 139 -43.03 12.99 24.70
N GLY A 140 -42.05 12.67 23.86
CA GLY A 140 -40.80 13.41 23.76
C GLY A 140 -39.83 13.14 24.91
N ASP A 141 -38.55 13.29 24.61
CA ASP A 141 -37.47 13.34 25.60
C ASP A 141 -36.44 14.34 25.08
N LYS A 142 -35.97 15.25 25.94
CA LYS A 142 -34.94 16.24 25.62
C LYS A 142 -33.70 15.59 25.00
N MET A 143 -33.44 14.33 25.32
CA MET A 143 -32.32 13.58 24.75
C MET A 143 -32.49 13.19 23.29
N THR A 144 -33.74 13.12 22.79
CA THR A 144 -34.10 12.68 21.44
C THR A 144 -34.68 13.79 20.56
N ASP A 145 -35.04 14.95 21.13
CA ASP A 145 -35.73 16.06 20.44
C ASP A 145 -35.03 16.58 19.16
N HIS A 146 -33.72 16.40 19.03
CA HIS A 146 -32.96 16.87 17.86
C HIS A 146 -32.72 15.79 16.80
N ALA A 147 -33.06 14.53 17.09
CA ALA A 147 -32.78 13.41 16.22
C ALA A 147 -34.02 13.04 15.38
N LYS A 148 -33.95 13.25 14.06
CA LYS A 148 -34.99 12.78 13.12
C LYS A 148 -34.86 11.27 12.89
N VAL A 149 -35.11 10.47 13.93
CA VAL A 149 -35.05 9.01 13.88
C VAL A 149 -36.38 8.46 13.34
N THR A 150 -36.31 7.61 12.33
CA THR A 150 -37.48 6.95 11.75
C THR A 150 -37.78 5.64 12.49
N MET A 151 -39.01 5.42 12.92
CA MET A 151 -39.44 4.14 13.47
C MET A 151 -40.23 3.35 12.42
N ILE A 152 -39.85 2.09 12.20
CA ILE A 152 -40.67 1.11 11.48
C ILE A 152 -41.34 0.21 12.51
N SER A 153 -42.67 0.18 12.50
CA SER A 153 -43.47 -0.65 13.39
C SER A 153 -43.44 -2.09 12.90
N SER A 154 -43.11 -3.03 13.80
CA SER A 154 -43.28 -4.47 13.57
C SER A 154 -44.72 -4.93 13.78
N VAL A 155 -45.59 -4.11 14.39
CA VAL A 155 -47.04 -4.37 14.45
C VAL A 155 -47.65 -4.23 13.04
N THR A 156 -47.32 -3.15 12.33
CA THR A 156 -47.90 -2.86 11.01
C THR A 156 -47.02 -3.24 9.83
N GLY A 157 -45.70 -3.39 10.05
CA GLY A 157 -44.71 -3.63 9.00
C GLY A 157 -44.39 -2.39 8.15
N ARG A 158 -44.81 -1.19 8.57
CA ARG A 158 -44.59 0.08 7.86
C ARG A 158 -44.04 1.16 8.78
N HIS A 159 -43.73 2.33 8.22
CA HIS A 159 -43.41 3.52 8.99
C HIS A 159 -44.49 3.81 10.03
N ALA A 160 -44.07 4.06 11.27
CA ALA A 160 -44.95 4.52 12.33
C ALA A 160 -45.44 5.94 12.02
N LEU A 161 -46.75 6.14 12.01
CA LEU A 161 -47.34 7.45 11.77
C LEU A 161 -47.25 8.32 13.03
N ALA A 162 -47.37 9.64 12.87
CA ALA A 162 -47.46 10.55 14.00
C ALA A 162 -48.76 10.28 14.78
N GLY A 163 -48.66 10.16 16.10
CA GLY A 163 -49.79 9.88 16.99
C GLY A 163 -50.17 8.40 17.10
N GLU A 164 -49.58 7.52 16.29
CA GLU A 164 -49.89 6.08 16.30
C GLU A 164 -49.27 5.40 17.53
N VAL A 165 -47.94 5.51 17.70
CA VAL A 165 -47.17 4.85 18.78
C VAL A 165 -47.40 5.53 20.14
N GLU A 166 -47.79 6.80 20.08
CA GLU A 166 -48.18 7.64 21.18
C GLU A 166 -49.47 7.15 21.86
N SER A 167 -50.34 6.46 21.11
CA SER A 167 -51.61 5.96 21.65
C SER A 167 -51.42 4.72 22.54
N PRO A 168 -52.05 4.67 23.74
CA PRO A 168 -52.14 3.46 24.56
C PRO A 168 -52.69 2.24 23.80
N SER A 169 -53.63 2.47 22.85
CA SER A 169 -54.20 1.39 22.03
C SER A 169 -53.16 0.69 21.17
N TYR A 170 -52.13 1.41 20.71
CA TYR A 170 -51.04 0.81 19.93
C TYR A 170 -50.26 -0.22 20.75
N TRP A 171 -50.06 0.03 22.04
CA TRP A 171 -49.35 -0.91 22.91
C TRP A 171 -50.17 -2.16 23.21
N VAL A 172 -51.49 -2.03 23.28
CA VAL A 172 -52.42 -3.16 23.31
C VAL A 172 -52.31 -3.97 22.00
N ASP A 173 -52.30 -3.29 20.84
CA ASP A 173 -52.12 -3.94 19.55
C ASP A 173 -50.74 -4.62 19.44
N ASN A 174 -49.67 -4.02 19.96
CA ASN A 174 -48.33 -4.60 20.04
C ASN A 174 -48.26 -5.85 20.92
N LEU A 175 -49.18 -6.01 21.89
CA LEU A 175 -49.26 -7.19 22.73
C LEU A 175 -50.04 -8.33 22.04
N ILE A 176 -51.08 -7.99 21.27
CA ILE A 176 -52.04 -8.95 20.69
C ILE A 176 -51.66 -9.38 19.26
N SER A 177 -51.18 -8.44 18.44
CA SER A 177 -50.97 -8.65 17.01
C SER A 177 -49.67 -9.42 16.73
N PRO A 178 -49.58 -10.14 15.60
CA PRO A 178 -48.35 -10.81 15.21
C PRO A 178 -47.20 -9.82 14.94
N VAL A 179 -46.00 -10.16 15.39
CA VAL A 179 -44.78 -9.38 15.16
C VAL A 179 -44.26 -9.63 13.76
N ARG A 180 -44.24 -8.61 12.90
CA ARG A 180 -43.77 -8.65 11.50
C ARG A 180 -42.33 -8.15 11.38
N PHE A 181 -41.41 -8.75 12.15
CA PHE A 181 -40.02 -8.26 12.25
C PHE A 181 -39.27 -8.31 10.92
N SER A 182 -39.36 -9.39 10.16
CA SER A 182 -38.69 -9.52 8.86
C SER A 182 -39.15 -8.45 7.87
N THR A 183 -40.46 -8.19 7.80
CA THR A 183 -41.03 -7.10 6.99
C THR A 183 -40.51 -5.74 7.44
N ALA A 184 -40.58 -5.45 8.73
CA ALA A 184 -40.13 -4.17 9.28
C ALA A 184 -38.62 -3.92 9.05
N LEU A 185 -37.80 -4.97 9.18
CA LEU A 185 -36.37 -4.92 8.87
C LEU A 185 -36.13 -4.57 7.39
N LEU A 186 -36.79 -5.25 6.46
CA LEU A 186 -36.65 -4.96 5.03
C LEU A 186 -37.08 -3.53 4.69
N THR A 187 -38.22 -3.08 5.23
CA THR A 187 -38.68 -1.69 5.06
C THR A 187 -37.66 -0.69 5.60
N SER A 188 -37.05 -0.96 6.76
CA SER A 188 -36.04 -0.08 7.35
C SER A 188 -34.81 0.09 6.45
N MET A 189 -34.38 -0.99 5.79
CA MET A 189 -33.20 -1.00 4.92
C MET A 189 -33.48 -0.37 3.55
N GLN A 190 -34.68 -0.53 3.00
CA GLN A 190 -35.07 0.05 1.71
C GLN A 190 -35.16 1.58 1.75
N THR A 191 -35.40 2.16 2.92
CA THR A 191 -35.51 3.62 3.08
C THR A 191 -34.17 4.36 3.04
N GLN A 192 -33.05 3.64 3.11
CA GLN A 192 -31.68 4.19 3.09
C GLN A 192 -31.14 4.27 1.64
N SER A 193 -31.78 5.08 0.79
CA SER A 193 -31.53 5.13 -0.67
C SER A 193 -30.27 5.88 -1.15
N GLN A 194 -29.37 6.34 -0.27
CA GLN A 194 -28.32 7.32 -0.66
C GLN A 194 -26.87 6.90 -0.34
N LYS A 195 -26.63 5.77 0.35
CA LYS A 195 -25.29 5.27 0.69
C LYS A 195 -25.10 3.84 0.21
N SER A 196 -23.85 3.39 0.02
CA SER A 196 -23.61 1.99 -0.34
C SER A 196 -24.05 1.08 0.82
N PRO A 197 -24.57 -0.14 0.53
CA PRO A 197 -25.00 -1.08 1.58
C PRO A 197 -23.91 -1.38 2.61
N SER A 198 -22.64 -1.35 2.19
CA SER A 198 -21.45 -1.52 3.04
C SER A 198 -21.35 -0.55 4.20
N ASP A 199 -21.98 0.63 4.07
CA ASP A 199 -21.91 1.70 5.05
C ASP A 199 -22.98 1.54 6.12
N ASN A 200 -23.95 0.63 5.94
CA ASN A 200 -25.05 0.42 6.88
C ASN A 200 -24.61 -0.50 8.04
N ALA A 201 -24.77 -0.01 9.27
CA ALA A 201 -24.56 -0.78 10.49
C ALA A 201 -25.89 -1.05 11.21
N LEU A 202 -26.17 -2.34 11.43
CA LEU A 202 -27.28 -2.83 12.23
C LEU A 202 -26.79 -3.15 13.64
N ILE A 203 -27.24 -2.37 14.62
CA ILE A 203 -26.85 -2.54 16.02
C ILE A 203 -28.02 -3.11 16.82
N GLU A 204 -27.87 -4.35 17.30
CA GLU A 204 -28.86 -4.99 18.17
C GLU A 204 -28.71 -4.50 19.61
N ILE A 205 -29.74 -3.80 20.08
CA ILE A 205 -29.87 -3.32 21.46
C ILE A 205 -30.75 -4.31 22.23
N GLY A 206 -30.12 -5.10 23.09
CA GLY A 206 -30.79 -6.07 23.94
C GLY A 206 -29.79 -6.78 24.85
N PRO A 207 -30.25 -7.61 25.79
CA PRO A 207 -29.37 -8.34 26.72
C PRO A 207 -28.61 -9.51 26.05
N HIS A 208 -28.94 -9.83 24.80
CA HIS A 208 -28.28 -10.85 23.99
C HIS A 208 -28.56 -10.62 22.50
N SER A 209 -27.65 -11.08 21.63
CA SER A 209 -27.77 -11.10 20.16
C SER A 209 -28.77 -12.16 19.66
N THR A 210 -30.03 -12.05 20.06
CA THR A 210 -31.10 -13.00 19.72
C THR A 210 -31.58 -12.90 18.28
N LEU A 211 -31.50 -11.70 17.68
CA LEU A 211 -32.05 -11.45 16.33
C LEU A 211 -31.03 -11.68 15.22
N ARG A 212 -29.75 -11.89 15.55
CA ARG A 212 -28.66 -12.09 14.57
C ARG A 212 -29.01 -13.09 13.47
N THR A 213 -29.50 -14.28 13.84
CA THR A 213 -29.88 -15.32 12.88
C THR A 213 -31.04 -14.85 12.00
N ALA A 214 -32.07 -14.25 12.59
CA ALA A 214 -33.24 -13.77 11.86
C ALA A 214 -32.91 -12.64 10.88
N ILE A 215 -32.01 -11.72 11.27
CA ILE A 215 -31.48 -10.65 10.42
C ILE A 215 -30.72 -11.25 9.24
N ASN A 216 -29.77 -12.16 9.50
CA ASN A 216 -28.99 -12.82 8.45
C ASN A 216 -29.87 -13.57 7.46
N GLU A 217 -30.86 -14.33 7.95
CA GLU A 217 -31.80 -15.06 7.09
C GLU A 217 -32.68 -14.14 6.26
N THR A 218 -33.15 -13.02 6.83
CA THR A 218 -33.98 -12.05 6.12
C THR A 218 -33.20 -11.34 5.01
N LEU A 219 -31.92 -11.07 5.22
CA LEU A 219 -31.06 -10.35 4.28
C LEU A 219 -30.28 -11.27 3.33
N ALA A 220 -30.33 -12.59 3.52
CA ALA A 220 -29.62 -13.56 2.66
C ALA A 220 -30.07 -13.47 1.20
N ASP A 221 -31.37 -13.32 0.97
CA ASP A 221 -31.98 -13.24 -0.37
C ASP A 221 -32.09 -11.80 -0.90
N GLN A 222 -31.36 -10.85 -0.31
CA GLN A 222 -31.37 -9.43 -0.68
C GLN A 222 -29.96 -8.95 -1.06
N PRO A 223 -29.45 -9.28 -2.27
CA PRO A 223 -28.08 -8.93 -2.68
C PRO A 223 -27.80 -7.42 -2.65
N THR A 224 -28.83 -6.61 -2.90
CA THR A 224 -28.73 -5.14 -2.88
C THR A 224 -28.59 -4.55 -1.49
N LEU A 225 -28.81 -5.34 -0.44
CA LEU A 225 -28.68 -4.93 0.97
C LEU A 225 -27.43 -5.52 1.63
N GLN A 226 -26.52 -6.10 0.83
CA GLN A 226 -25.30 -6.78 1.27
C GLN A 226 -24.04 -6.12 0.67
N PRO A 227 -22.88 -6.19 1.35
CA PRO A 227 -22.72 -6.60 2.75
C PRO A 227 -23.26 -5.54 3.72
N PHE A 228 -23.66 -5.94 4.93
CA PHE A 228 -24.01 -5.02 6.02
C PHE A 228 -23.16 -5.33 7.27
N GLN A 229 -22.99 -4.33 8.14
CA GLN A 229 -22.29 -4.51 9.40
C GLN A 229 -23.27 -4.85 10.52
N TYR A 230 -22.90 -5.78 11.40
CA TYR A 230 -23.72 -6.17 12.55
C TYR A 230 -22.94 -6.06 13.85
N GLY A 231 -23.50 -5.34 14.81
CA GLY A 231 -22.99 -5.24 16.18
C GLY A 231 -24.08 -5.57 17.20
N SER A 232 -23.68 -6.02 18.38
CA SER A 232 -24.61 -6.26 19.49
C SER A 232 -24.00 -5.71 20.77
N LEU A 233 -24.79 -4.98 21.55
CA LEU A 233 -24.26 -4.33 22.75
C LEU A 233 -23.97 -5.32 23.86
N LEU A 234 -24.80 -6.35 24.04
CA LEU A 234 -24.65 -7.35 25.10
C LEU A 234 -24.83 -8.74 24.54
N LYS A 235 -24.10 -9.70 25.12
CA LYS A 235 -24.24 -11.11 24.82
C LYS A 235 -24.34 -11.90 26.13
N ARG A 236 -25.30 -12.82 26.20
CA ARG A 236 -25.53 -13.64 27.39
C ARG A 236 -24.23 -14.34 27.80
N TYR A 237 -23.92 -14.29 29.08
CA TYR A 237 -22.72 -14.84 29.71
C TYR A 237 -21.40 -14.10 29.39
N GLU A 238 -21.41 -13.06 28.55
CA GLU A 238 -20.28 -12.15 28.35
C GLU A 238 -20.51 -10.88 29.18
N THR A 239 -19.70 -10.66 30.22
CA THR A 239 -19.91 -9.58 31.21
C THR A 239 -18.75 -8.59 31.32
N ASP A 240 -17.65 -8.85 30.63
CA ASP A 240 -16.43 -8.03 30.64
C ASP A 240 -16.53 -6.73 29.83
N GLY A 241 -17.68 -6.49 29.17
CA GLY A 241 -17.93 -5.32 28.33
C GLY A 241 -17.30 -5.41 26.93
N THR A 242 -16.61 -6.51 26.60
CA THR A 242 -15.93 -6.67 25.31
C THR A 242 -16.91 -6.66 24.13
N THR A 243 -18.12 -7.20 24.29
CA THR A 243 -19.16 -7.17 23.25
C THR A 243 -19.53 -5.73 22.86
N SER A 244 -19.70 -4.85 23.86
CA SER A 244 -19.99 -3.43 23.63
C SER A 244 -18.79 -2.73 22.99
N LEU A 245 -17.57 -2.95 23.50
CA LEU A 245 -16.36 -2.35 22.94
C LEU A 245 -16.12 -2.76 21.49
N ARG A 246 -16.34 -4.03 21.13
CA ARG A 246 -16.28 -4.51 19.73
C ARG A 246 -17.31 -3.82 18.83
N THR A 247 -18.49 -3.52 19.37
CA THR A 247 -19.50 -2.78 18.61
C THR A 247 -19.09 -1.32 18.38
N PHE A 248 -18.45 -0.66 19.35
CA PHE A 248 -17.90 0.68 19.16
C PHE A 248 -16.68 0.71 18.24
N ASP A 249 -15.82 -0.32 18.33
CA ASP A 249 -14.69 -0.53 17.42
C ASP A 249 -15.17 -0.70 15.98
N LEU A 250 -16.18 -1.54 15.76
CA LEU A 250 -16.86 -1.68 14.47
C LEU A 250 -17.32 -0.31 13.94
N LEU A 251 -18.11 0.42 14.72
CA LEU A 251 -18.59 1.75 14.31
C LEU A 251 -17.44 2.72 13.97
N THR A 252 -16.39 2.74 14.79
CA THR A 252 -15.21 3.61 14.57
C THR A 252 -14.45 3.23 13.31
N SER A 253 -14.24 1.92 13.09
CA SER A 253 -13.55 1.37 11.92
C SER A 253 -14.27 1.66 10.61
N TYR A 254 -15.59 1.78 10.64
CA TYR A 254 -16.42 2.19 9.50
C TYR A 254 -16.63 3.71 9.41
N GLY A 255 -15.90 4.51 10.19
CA GLY A 255 -15.90 5.97 10.08
C GLY A 255 -17.09 6.68 10.72
N TYR A 256 -17.86 6.01 11.58
CA TYR A 256 -18.90 6.67 12.37
C TYR A 256 -18.28 7.59 13.44
N ASP A 257 -18.93 8.71 13.74
CA ASP A 257 -18.50 9.67 14.79
C ASP A 257 -18.76 9.13 16.22
N VAL A 258 -17.94 8.15 16.60
CA VAL A 258 -17.87 7.59 17.95
C VAL A 258 -16.86 8.39 18.76
N SER A 259 -17.31 8.98 19.87
CA SER A 259 -16.38 9.60 20.82
C SER A 259 -15.71 8.51 21.65
N LEU A 260 -14.49 8.13 21.25
CA LEU A 260 -13.67 7.16 22.00
C LEU A 260 -13.38 7.63 23.44
N ALA A 261 -13.29 8.94 23.65
CA ALA A 261 -13.17 9.53 24.99
C ALA A 261 -14.36 9.15 25.87
N SER A 262 -15.60 9.30 25.38
CA SER A 262 -16.82 8.92 26.12
C SER A 262 -16.96 7.41 26.32
N VAL A 263 -16.42 6.59 25.41
CA VAL A 263 -16.40 5.13 25.55
C VAL A 263 -15.43 4.70 26.65
N ASN A 264 -14.24 5.29 26.69
CA ASN A 264 -13.18 4.96 27.65
C ASN A 264 -13.39 5.60 29.03
N ASP A 265 -14.08 6.74 29.09
CA ASP A 265 -14.44 7.41 30.35
C ASP A 265 -15.92 7.81 30.40
N PRO A 266 -16.82 6.86 30.70
CA PRO A 266 -18.24 7.15 30.84
C PRO A 266 -18.57 7.90 32.13
N ARG A 267 -17.60 8.10 33.05
CA ARG A 267 -17.79 8.63 34.39
C ARG A 267 -16.77 9.73 34.67
N SER A 268 -16.97 10.88 34.01
CA SER A 268 -16.30 12.18 34.22
C SER A 268 -16.30 12.67 35.69
N LYS A 269 -15.62 11.93 36.55
CA LYS A 269 -15.15 12.29 37.89
C LYS A 269 -13.70 11.81 38.04
N ILE A 270 -12.93 11.88 36.96
CA ILE A 270 -11.51 11.58 36.98
C ILE A 270 -10.84 12.59 37.94
N LYS A 271 -10.32 12.08 39.06
CA LYS A 271 -9.54 12.85 40.04
C LYS A 271 -8.08 13.06 39.60
N LYS A 272 -7.62 12.44 38.50
CA LYS A 272 -6.23 12.46 38.04
C LYS A 272 -6.12 12.65 36.53
N ALA A 273 -5.40 13.68 36.09
CA ALA A 273 -5.17 13.93 34.66
C ALA A 273 -4.57 12.69 33.95
N PRO A 274 -5.05 12.33 32.74
CA PRO A 274 -4.47 11.24 31.97
C PRO A 274 -3.00 11.55 31.62
N HIS A 275 -2.16 10.52 31.63
CA HIS A 275 -0.77 10.64 31.18
C HIS A 275 -0.71 10.48 29.65
N MET A 276 -0.09 11.45 28.98
CA MET A 276 0.14 11.37 27.53
C MET A 276 1.23 10.32 27.23
N ILE A 277 0.90 9.36 26.39
CA ILE A 277 1.84 8.36 25.88
C ILE A 277 2.63 9.02 24.73
N THR A 278 3.95 9.04 24.83
CA THR A 278 4.85 9.73 23.87
C THR A 278 5.72 8.77 23.06
N ASP A 279 5.63 7.47 23.31
CA ASP A 279 6.49 6.41 22.78
C ASP A 279 5.75 5.44 21.84
N LEU A 280 4.62 5.87 21.27
CA LEU A 280 3.94 5.08 20.24
C LEU A 280 4.77 5.04 18.95
N PRO A 281 4.84 3.88 18.26
CA PRO A 281 5.54 3.79 16.99
C PRO A 281 4.91 4.75 15.97
N PRO A 282 5.72 5.44 15.15
CA PRO A 282 5.20 6.31 14.10
C PRO A 282 4.46 5.50 13.03
N TYR A 283 3.62 6.18 12.24
CA TYR A 283 2.94 5.55 11.11
C TYR A 283 3.95 4.97 10.11
N SER A 284 3.82 3.68 9.81
CA SER A 284 4.66 2.98 8.83
C SER A 284 4.19 3.28 7.42
N PHE A 285 4.76 4.31 6.78
CA PHE A 285 4.51 4.59 5.38
C PHE A 285 4.95 3.42 4.48
N ASP A 286 4.17 3.14 3.44
CA ASP A 286 4.55 2.16 2.41
C ASP A 286 5.67 2.74 1.53
N HIS A 287 6.87 2.18 1.68
CA HIS A 287 8.06 2.51 0.89
C HIS A 287 8.37 1.48 -0.19
N SER A 288 7.45 0.57 -0.50
CA SER A 288 7.62 -0.46 -1.55
C SER A 288 7.94 0.11 -2.93
N ARG A 289 7.47 1.33 -3.20
CA ARG A 289 7.79 2.08 -4.43
C ARG A 289 8.72 3.24 -4.12
N SER A 290 9.92 3.20 -4.68
CA SER A 290 10.81 4.36 -4.67
C SER A 290 10.27 5.43 -5.61
N VAL A 291 9.82 6.54 -5.04
CA VAL A 291 9.44 7.77 -5.77
C VAL A 291 10.65 8.61 -6.22
N ARG A 292 11.88 8.15 -5.93
CA ARG A 292 13.09 8.86 -6.34
C ARG A 292 13.39 8.60 -7.81
N GLY A 293 12.98 9.52 -8.68
CA GLY A 293 13.42 9.53 -10.08
C GLY A 293 14.93 9.77 -10.15
N GLN A 294 15.70 8.74 -10.51
CA GLN A 294 17.14 8.89 -10.80
C GLN A 294 17.33 8.82 -12.31
N SER A 295 17.82 9.90 -12.91
CA SER A 295 18.18 9.89 -14.32
C SER A 295 19.44 9.04 -14.55
N ARG A 296 19.60 8.49 -15.77
CA ARG A 296 20.82 7.78 -16.19
C ARG A 296 22.09 8.61 -15.92
N ARG A 297 22.05 9.92 -16.19
CA ARG A 297 23.19 10.83 -15.98
C ARG A 297 23.59 10.89 -14.51
N ILE A 298 22.62 11.10 -13.61
CA ILE A 298 22.88 11.13 -12.16
C ILE A 298 23.44 9.80 -11.67
N LYS A 299 22.93 8.68 -12.19
CA LYS A 299 23.46 7.35 -11.85
C LYS A 299 24.91 7.20 -12.29
N ASN A 300 25.25 7.61 -13.51
CA ASN A 300 26.60 7.52 -14.05
C ASN A 300 27.61 8.41 -13.29
N ILE A 301 27.19 9.59 -12.82
CA ILE A 301 28.04 10.47 -12.00
C ILE A 301 28.27 9.86 -10.61
N LYS A 302 27.21 9.35 -9.97
CA LYS A 302 27.28 8.83 -8.59
C LYS A 302 27.99 7.48 -8.51
N PHE A 303 27.82 6.66 -9.54
CA PHE A 303 28.31 5.28 -9.60
C PHE A 303 28.93 5.02 -10.98
N PRO A 304 30.10 5.61 -11.29
CA PRO A 304 30.77 5.37 -12.55
C PRO A 304 31.21 3.90 -12.65
N ALA A 305 31.25 3.35 -13.87
CA ALA A 305 31.63 1.96 -14.11
C ALA A 305 33.13 1.69 -13.86
N TYR A 306 33.96 2.72 -14.05
CA TYR A 306 35.40 2.70 -13.84
C TYR A 306 35.81 3.93 -13.04
N GLU A 307 36.87 3.80 -12.23
CA GLU A 307 37.49 4.93 -11.56
C GLU A 307 38.21 5.85 -12.56
N ARG A 308 38.56 7.06 -12.12
CA ARG A 308 39.32 8.00 -12.96
C ARG A 308 40.70 7.38 -13.27
N HIS A 309 40.96 7.11 -14.54
CA HIS A 309 42.28 6.66 -15.01
C HIS A 309 43.24 7.84 -15.16
N GLU A 310 44.54 7.67 -14.87
CA GLU A 310 45.51 8.79 -14.81
C GLU A 310 45.57 9.58 -16.13
N LEU A 311 45.64 8.88 -17.27
CA LEU A 311 45.75 9.50 -18.59
C LEU A 311 44.39 9.74 -19.24
N LEU A 312 43.49 8.77 -19.11
CA LEU A 312 42.23 8.74 -19.86
C LEU A 312 41.15 9.58 -19.18
N GLY A 313 41.19 9.70 -17.85
CA GLY A 313 40.21 10.46 -17.06
C GLY A 313 38.97 9.65 -16.71
N ALA A 314 37.84 10.33 -16.58
CA ALA A 314 36.56 9.74 -16.22
C ALA A 314 35.56 9.77 -17.39
N PRO A 315 34.67 8.76 -17.53
CA PRO A 315 33.63 8.78 -18.56
C PRO A 315 32.71 10.00 -18.41
N VAL A 316 32.38 10.64 -19.52
CA VAL A 316 31.42 11.76 -19.51
C VAL A 316 29.99 11.29 -19.22
N GLU A 317 29.18 12.15 -18.61
CA GLU A 317 27.83 11.79 -18.15
C GLU A 317 26.89 11.29 -19.27
N ASP A 318 27.09 11.83 -20.47
CA ASP A 318 26.28 11.56 -21.66
C ASP A 318 26.85 10.46 -22.55
N THR A 319 27.94 9.81 -22.15
CA THR A 319 28.59 8.68 -22.85
C THR A 319 27.56 7.61 -23.22
N ASN A 320 27.71 6.98 -24.38
CA ASN A 320 26.78 5.96 -24.86
C ASN A 320 27.53 4.79 -25.52
N LYS A 321 26.83 3.73 -25.92
CA LYS A 321 27.49 2.54 -26.48
C LYS A 321 28.13 2.77 -27.86
N PHE A 322 27.65 3.76 -28.61
CA PHE A 322 28.14 4.04 -29.96
C PHE A 322 29.35 4.96 -29.93
N GLU A 323 29.35 5.96 -29.05
CA GLU A 323 30.49 6.83 -28.82
C GLU A 323 30.74 6.94 -27.32
N GLN A 324 31.92 6.46 -26.91
CA GLN A 324 32.37 6.61 -25.54
C GLN A 324 33.41 7.72 -25.49
N ARG A 325 33.24 8.58 -24.48
CA ARG A 325 34.15 9.70 -24.26
C ARG A 325 34.59 9.74 -22.81
N TRP A 326 35.84 10.11 -22.61
CA TRP A 326 36.41 10.39 -21.32
C TRP A 326 36.94 11.82 -21.32
N ARG A 327 36.76 12.48 -20.17
CA ARG A 327 37.27 13.81 -19.92
C ARG A 327 38.33 13.71 -18.84
N ASN A 328 39.47 14.35 -19.09
CA ASN A 328 40.53 14.49 -18.11
C ASN A 328 41.09 15.92 -18.11
N ILE A 329 41.68 16.31 -16.98
CA ILE A 329 42.50 17.51 -16.90
C ILE A 329 43.92 17.04 -16.60
N ILE A 330 44.81 17.21 -17.57
CA ILE A 330 46.21 16.79 -17.48
C ILE A 330 47.00 17.86 -16.74
N ARG A 331 47.53 17.48 -15.58
CA ARG A 331 48.35 18.33 -14.72
C ARG A 331 49.65 17.62 -14.40
N PRO A 332 50.80 18.29 -14.48
CA PRO A 332 52.06 17.70 -14.05
C PRO A 332 52.06 17.29 -12.57
N ASP A 333 51.24 17.91 -11.70
CA ASP A 333 51.09 17.50 -10.29
C ASP A 333 50.38 16.16 -10.12
N ASP A 334 49.39 15.85 -10.97
CA ASP A 334 48.69 14.56 -10.97
C ASP A 334 49.56 13.46 -11.59
N ILE A 335 50.26 13.79 -12.68
CA ILE A 335 51.08 12.86 -13.47
C ILE A 335 52.53 13.34 -13.42
N THR A 336 53.21 13.01 -12.32
CA THR A 336 54.52 13.57 -11.95
C THR A 336 55.61 13.30 -12.99
N TRP A 337 55.51 12.20 -13.75
CA TRP A 337 56.47 11.84 -14.78
C TRP A 337 56.40 12.73 -16.03
N LEU A 338 55.33 13.52 -16.23
CA LEU A 338 55.22 14.43 -17.39
C LEU A 338 56.35 15.46 -17.42
N ARG A 339 56.80 15.95 -16.25
CA ARG A 339 57.91 16.93 -16.17
C ARG A 339 59.23 16.43 -16.75
N MET A 340 59.32 15.12 -16.97
CA MET A 340 60.49 14.43 -17.52
C MET A 340 60.44 14.33 -19.05
N ASN A 341 59.37 14.74 -19.72
CA ASN A 341 59.27 14.80 -21.18
C ASN A 341 59.25 16.26 -21.65
N ARG A 342 60.43 16.83 -21.88
CA ARG A 342 60.59 18.24 -22.28
C ARG A 342 61.11 18.36 -23.71
N VAL A 343 60.58 19.33 -24.43
CA VAL A 343 61.03 19.66 -25.79
C VAL A 343 61.39 21.14 -25.84
N SER A 344 62.59 21.46 -26.33
CA SER A 344 63.10 22.82 -26.50
C SER A 344 63.06 23.21 -27.97
N THR A 345 62.50 24.38 -28.26
CA THR A 345 62.38 24.92 -29.63
C THR A 345 63.62 25.75 -30.04
N SER A 346 64.61 25.85 -29.16
CA SER A 346 65.82 26.67 -29.36
C SER A 346 67.03 25.77 -29.60
N TYR A 347 67.76 25.93 -30.72
CA TYR A 347 69.05 25.27 -30.91
C TYR A 347 70.04 25.78 -29.85
N LYS A 348 70.39 24.94 -28.86
CA LYS A 348 71.45 25.25 -27.91
C LYS A 348 72.80 25.03 -28.59
N ILE A 349 73.58 26.10 -28.77
CA ILE A 349 75.03 25.98 -28.98
C ILE A 349 75.61 25.51 -27.64
N MET A 350 75.93 24.22 -27.51
CA MET A 350 76.48 23.65 -26.29
C MET A 350 77.85 24.26 -25.97
N SER A 351 77.93 25.10 -24.93
CA SER A 351 79.18 25.39 -24.24
C SER A 351 79.42 24.30 -23.17
N PRO A 352 80.65 23.80 -22.97
CA PRO A 352 80.91 22.59 -22.17
C PRO A 352 80.68 22.72 -20.65
N SER A 353 80.28 23.88 -20.15
CA SER A 353 80.38 24.20 -18.71
C SER A 353 79.07 24.30 -17.92
N ASN A 354 77.88 24.10 -18.48
CA ASN A 354 76.62 24.20 -17.72
C ASN A 354 75.67 23.02 -17.99
N VAL A 355 75.84 21.92 -17.25
CA VAL A 355 74.93 20.77 -17.23
C VAL A 355 74.10 20.84 -15.94
N SER A 356 73.06 21.68 -15.87
CA SER A 356 72.12 21.63 -14.72
C SER A 356 70.83 22.44 -14.82
N GLN A 357 70.37 22.90 -15.99
CA GLN A 357 69.01 23.45 -16.10
C GLN A 357 68.30 22.93 -17.35
N MET A 358 67.28 22.09 -17.12
CA MET A 358 66.27 21.73 -18.12
C MET A 358 65.40 22.97 -18.39
N ASP A 359 65.40 23.49 -19.61
CA ASP A 359 64.66 24.70 -20.01
C ASP A 359 63.53 24.44 -21.02
N GLY A 360 63.42 23.21 -21.53
CA GLY A 360 62.36 22.84 -22.48
C GLY A 360 60.96 22.88 -21.84
N SER A 361 59.93 23.13 -22.66
CA SER A 361 58.54 23.08 -22.22
C SER A 361 58.04 21.63 -22.15
N ILE A 362 57.17 21.35 -21.18
CA ILE A 362 56.61 20.02 -20.98
C ILE A 362 55.63 19.74 -22.11
N HIS A 363 55.81 18.59 -22.75
CA HIS A 363 54.91 18.12 -23.79
C HIS A 363 54.30 16.78 -23.40
N PHE A 364 53.03 16.59 -23.72
CA PHE A 364 52.40 15.29 -23.56
C PHE A 364 53.01 14.30 -24.56
N PRO A 365 53.61 13.19 -24.10
CA PRO A 365 54.33 12.31 -25.00
C PRO A 365 53.38 11.56 -25.94
N GLY A 366 53.78 11.40 -27.20
CA GLY A 366 52.95 10.73 -28.22
C GLY A 366 52.54 9.30 -27.86
N VAL A 367 53.38 8.58 -27.11
CA VAL A 367 53.05 7.22 -26.63
C VAL A 367 51.88 7.21 -25.65
N ALA A 368 51.64 8.29 -24.92
CA ALA A 368 50.53 8.38 -23.98
C ALA A 368 49.17 8.36 -24.70
N TYR A 369 49.07 8.90 -25.92
CA TYR A 369 47.85 8.75 -26.75
C TYR A 369 47.54 7.28 -27.06
N LEU A 370 48.58 6.47 -27.30
CA LEU A 370 48.43 5.05 -27.58
C LEU A 370 47.97 4.28 -26.33
N LEU A 371 48.55 4.61 -25.16
CA LEU A 371 48.14 4.05 -23.87
C LEU A 371 46.68 4.40 -23.55
N MET A 372 46.25 5.64 -23.83
CA MET A 372 44.85 6.04 -23.71
C MET A 372 43.95 5.20 -24.62
N ALA A 373 44.35 4.92 -25.86
CA ALA A 373 43.59 4.09 -26.78
C ALA A 373 43.49 2.62 -26.32
N MET A 374 44.57 2.07 -25.76
CA MET A 374 44.58 0.73 -25.16
C MET A 374 43.62 0.64 -23.98
N GLU A 375 43.68 1.61 -23.06
CA GLU A 375 42.80 1.63 -21.89
C GLU A 375 41.34 1.86 -22.30
N ALA A 376 41.08 2.75 -23.26
CA ALA A 376 39.73 3.05 -23.72
C ALA A 376 39.06 1.83 -24.39
N ILE A 377 39.79 1.05 -25.21
CA ILE A 377 39.22 -0.15 -25.84
C ILE A 377 38.95 -1.27 -24.82
N MET A 378 39.79 -1.38 -23.78
CA MET A 378 39.58 -2.28 -22.65
C MET A 378 38.32 -1.90 -21.87
N GLN A 379 38.19 -0.63 -21.47
CA GLN A 379 36.99 -0.14 -20.77
C GLN A 379 35.72 -0.23 -21.61
N ARG A 380 35.84 -0.04 -22.94
CA ARG A 380 34.74 -0.15 -23.91
C ARG A 380 34.16 -1.56 -23.98
N THR A 381 35.02 -2.55 -24.09
CA THR A 381 34.63 -3.94 -24.26
C THR A 381 34.29 -4.61 -22.93
N GLY A 382 34.85 -4.12 -21.82
CA GLY A 382 34.71 -4.74 -20.50
C GLY A 382 35.36 -6.13 -20.41
N MET A 383 36.19 -6.48 -21.39
CA MET A 383 36.86 -7.78 -21.49
C MET A 383 38.28 -7.66 -20.96
N THR A 384 38.58 -8.39 -19.88
CA THR A 384 39.94 -8.48 -19.31
C THR A 384 40.56 -9.87 -19.43
N GLU A 385 39.74 -10.94 -19.52
CA GLU A 385 40.21 -12.32 -19.42
C GLU A 385 40.61 -12.97 -20.76
N CYS A 386 40.05 -12.50 -21.88
CA CYS A 386 40.22 -13.13 -23.20
C CYS A 386 41.08 -12.32 -24.19
N VAL A 387 41.76 -11.27 -23.72
CA VAL A 387 42.56 -10.36 -24.55
C VAL A 387 43.96 -10.93 -24.74
N THR A 388 44.34 -11.28 -25.97
CA THR A 388 45.71 -11.73 -26.31
C THR A 388 46.61 -10.60 -26.79
N GLY A 389 46.03 -9.49 -27.24
CA GLY A 389 46.77 -8.32 -27.68
C GLY A 389 45.85 -7.16 -28.06
N ILE A 390 46.45 -5.99 -28.26
CA ILE A 390 45.78 -4.80 -28.78
C ILE A 390 46.54 -4.36 -30.03
N ARG A 391 45.83 -4.21 -31.16
CA ARG A 391 46.41 -3.65 -32.38
C ARG A 391 45.99 -2.20 -32.52
N ILE A 392 46.98 -1.35 -32.75
CA ILE A 392 46.80 0.06 -33.05
C ILE A 392 47.31 0.27 -34.48
N GLY A 393 46.53 0.96 -35.30
CA GLY A 393 46.84 1.22 -36.70
C GLY A 393 46.42 2.63 -37.10
N ASN A 394 46.86 3.08 -38.28
CA ASN A 394 46.47 4.36 -38.86
C ASN A 394 46.65 5.57 -37.92
N VAL A 395 47.66 5.54 -37.05
CA VAL A 395 47.91 6.63 -36.10
C VAL A 395 48.54 7.81 -36.81
N ALA A 396 47.88 8.96 -36.72
CA ALA A 396 48.40 10.24 -37.13
C ALA A 396 48.53 11.16 -35.90
N MET A 397 49.77 11.59 -35.62
CA MET A 397 50.05 12.64 -34.63
C MET A 397 50.00 13.99 -35.36
N LEU A 398 48.92 14.75 -35.14
CA LEU A 398 48.59 15.94 -35.91
C LEU A 398 49.22 17.20 -35.33
N ALA A 399 49.22 17.34 -34.00
CA ALA A 399 49.74 18.51 -33.31
C ALA A 399 50.35 18.12 -31.95
N PRO A 400 51.48 18.73 -31.55
CA PRO A 400 52.01 18.57 -30.20
C PRO A 400 51.02 19.13 -29.16
N LEU A 401 51.01 18.53 -27.97
CA LEU A 401 50.20 19.00 -26.84
C LEU A 401 51.15 19.55 -25.76
N PRO A 402 51.37 20.87 -25.69
CA PRO A 402 52.09 21.48 -24.59
C PRO A 402 51.27 21.36 -23.30
N VAL A 403 51.91 20.98 -22.21
CA VAL A 403 51.27 20.87 -20.88
C VAL A 403 51.87 21.97 -20.00
N PRO A 404 51.13 23.03 -19.67
CA PRO A 404 51.62 24.08 -18.80
C PRO A 404 51.84 23.52 -17.39
N ASP A 405 52.93 23.93 -16.76
CA ASP A 405 53.21 23.60 -15.36
C ASP A 405 52.41 24.57 -14.45
N THR A 406 51.09 24.51 -14.56
CA THR A 406 50.16 25.32 -13.78
C THR A 406 49.07 24.46 -13.12
N PRO A 407 48.46 24.95 -12.02
CA PRO A 407 47.40 24.21 -11.32
C PRO A 407 46.14 23.97 -12.17
N GLU A 408 45.90 24.78 -13.21
CA GLU A 408 44.74 24.63 -14.09
C GLU A 408 44.85 23.36 -14.95
N GLY A 409 46.04 23.10 -15.50
CA GLY A 409 46.31 22.00 -16.43
C GLY A 409 45.68 22.20 -17.81
N VAL A 410 45.68 21.14 -18.63
CA VAL A 410 44.99 21.14 -19.94
C VAL A 410 43.82 20.16 -19.92
N GLU A 411 42.64 20.63 -20.30
CA GLU A 411 41.50 19.75 -20.53
C GLU A 411 41.70 18.95 -21.82
N ILE A 412 41.56 17.63 -21.72
CA ILE A 412 41.54 16.72 -22.85
C ILE A 412 40.24 15.91 -22.87
N ILE A 413 39.79 15.60 -24.09
CA ILE A 413 38.72 14.65 -24.34
C ILE A 413 39.26 13.56 -25.25
N PHE A 414 39.11 12.33 -24.78
CA PHE A 414 39.34 11.14 -25.59
C PHE A 414 38.01 10.60 -26.06
N SER A 415 37.84 10.38 -27.35
CA SER A 415 36.65 9.72 -27.89
C SER A 415 37.03 8.44 -28.62
N ILE A 416 36.19 7.42 -28.49
CA ILE A 416 36.28 6.18 -29.26
C ILE A 416 34.90 5.78 -29.80
N TYR A 417 34.87 5.40 -31.07
CA TYR A 417 33.65 4.99 -31.77
C TYR A 417 33.96 3.96 -32.86
N PRO A 418 33.00 3.09 -33.23
CA PRO A 418 33.20 2.10 -34.29
C PRO A 418 33.59 2.73 -35.63
N MET A 419 34.52 2.09 -36.34
CA MET A 419 34.88 2.48 -37.70
C MET A 419 33.87 1.89 -38.68
N ASN A 420 32.89 2.69 -39.11
CA ASN A 420 31.84 2.24 -40.03
C ASN A 420 32.23 2.54 -41.48
N GLU A 421 33.01 1.67 -42.13
CA GLU A 421 33.27 1.81 -43.58
C GLU A 421 32.13 1.23 -44.46
N SER A 422 31.36 0.25 -43.97
CA SER A 422 30.10 -0.19 -44.58
C SER A 422 29.23 -1.00 -43.61
N ALA A 423 27.92 -1.13 -43.88
CA ALA A 423 26.98 -1.91 -43.05
C ALA A 423 27.27 -3.44 -43.01
N ARG A 424 28.27 -3.91 -43.75
CA ARG A 424 28.71 -5.32 -43.81
C ARG A 424 30.17 -5.53 -43.41
N ALA A 425 30.88 -4.49 -42.96
CA ALA A 425 32.24 -4.64 -42.49
C ALA A 425 32.23 -5.41 -41.15
N THR A 426 32.89 -6.56 -41.12
CA THR A 426 33.09 -7.44 -39.95
C THR A 426 34.30 -7.03 -39.11
N ASP A 427 34.86 -5.86 -39.35
CA ASP A 427 36.10 -5.41 -38.74
C ASP A 427 35.81 -4.74 -37.39
N ASP A 428 36.30 -5.34 -36.29
CA ASP A 428 36.18 -4.85 -34.90
C ASP A 428 37.01 -3.57 -34.60
N TRP A 429 37.37 -2.82 -35.64
CA TRP A 429 38.16 -1.60 -35.51
C TRP A 429 37.31 -0.45 -34.95
N CYS A 430 37.85 0.24 -33.95
CA CYS A 430 37.34 1.50 -33.45
C CYS A 430 38.28 2.63 -33.87
N THR A 431 37.72 3.75 -34.29
CA THR A 431 38.48 5.01 -34.42
C THR A 431 38.55 5.68 -33.07
N PHE A 432 39.73 6.19 -32.71
CA PHE A 432 39.92 7.04 -31.54
C PHE A 432 40.46 8.41 -31.94
N ARG A 433 40.15 9.41 -31.12
CA ARG A 433 40.66 10.78 -31.25
C ARG A 433 40.98 11.38 -29.89
N VAL A 434 42.00 12.23 -29.86
CA VAL A 434 42.40 13.01 -28.70
C VAL A 434 42.36 14.48 -29.06
N ILE A 435 41.49 15.22 -28.37
CA ILE A 435 41.36 16.67 -28.51
C ILE A 435 41.66 17.36 -27.18
N SER A 436 42.19 18.57 -27.24
CA SER A 436 42.31 19.45 -26.07
C SER A 436 41.51 20.73 -26.25
N HIS A 437 41.15 21.36 -25.13
CA HIS A 437 40.51 22.68 -25.11
C HIS A 437 41.55 23.75 -24.78
N GLU A 438 41.63 24.77 -25.63
CA GLU A 438 42.49 25.93 -25.40
C GLU A 438 41.66 27.07 -24.78
N GLY A 439 41.92 27.35 -23.50
CA GLY A 439 41.08 28.21 -22.67
C GLY A 439 41.01 29.69 -23.09
N VAL A 440 41.98 30.20 -23.84
CA VAL A 440 42.07 31.63 -24.20
C VAL A 440 41.26 31.95 -25.47
N GLU A 441 41.26 31.07 -26.46
CA GLU A 441 40.57 31.28 -27.74
C GLU A 441 39.27 30.45 -27.87
N ASN A 442 38.93 29.65 -26.85
CA ASN A 442 37.83 28.69 -26.87
C ASN A 442 37.87 27.77 -28.10
N SER A 443 39.08 27.42 -28.52
CA SER A 443 39.36 26.57 -29.67
C SER A 443 39.55 25.12 -29.20
N TRP A 444 39.37 24.18 -30.12
CA TRP A 444 39.65 22.77 -29.90
C TRP A 444 40.75 22.33 -30.86
N ILE A 445 41.79 21.71 -30.32
CA ILE A 445 42.92 21.23 -31.11
C ILE A 445 42.89 19.71 -31.12
N GLU A 446 42.95 19.10 -32.31
CA GLU A 446 43.08 17.66 -32.46
C GLU A 446 44.55 17.27 -32.52
N HIS A 447 44.97 16.41 -31.58
CA HIS A 447 46.38 16.04 -31.40
C HIS A 447 46.71 14.70 -32.02
N CYS A 448 45.79 13.74 -31.92
CA CYS A 448 46.00 12.38 -32.39
C CYS A 448 44.69 11.77 -32.86
N VAL A 449 44.73 11.10 -34.01
CA VAL A 449 43.66 10.23 -34.50
C VAL A 449 44.27 8.89 -34.87
N GLY A 450 43.53 7.80 -34.67
CA GLY A 450 43.97 6.48 -35.07
C GLY A 450 42.89 5.44 -34.97
N SER A 451 43.25 4.19 -35.24
CA SER A 451 42.38 3.03 -35.13
C SER A 451 42.93 2.08 -34.09
N VAL A 452 42.05 1.47 -33.29
CA VAL A 452 42.40 0.47 -32.27
C VAL A 452 41.42 -0.69 -32.32
N ARG A 453 41.91 -1.91 -32.12
CA ARG A 453 41.09 -3.11 -31.92
C ARG A 453 41.71 -4.06 -30.90
N ILE A 454 40.87 -4.87 -30.28
CA ILE A 454 41.29 -5.97 -29.42
C ILE A 454 41.48 -7.22 -30.25
N GLU A 455 42.48 -8.02 -29.90
CA GLU A 455 42.68 -9.35 -30.44
C GLU A 455 42.34 -10.39 -29.36
N THR A 456 41.55 -11.39 -29.75
CA THR A 456 41.09 -12.48 -28.89
C THR A 456 41.47 -13.82 -29.54
N GLY A 457 42.06 -14.75 -28.79
CA GLY A 457 42.45 -16.07 -29.31
C GLY A 457 43.40 -16.84 -28.38
N GLU A 458 44.02 -17.92 -28.85
CA GLU A 458 45.04 -18.69 -28.08
C GLU A 458 46.48 -18.31 -28.44
N GLN A 459 46.70 -17.60 -29.55
CA GLN A 459 48.03 -17.20 -30.01
C GLN A 459 48.40 -15.81 -29.49
N ARG A 460 49.38 -15.75 -28.59
CA ARG A 460 50.15 -14.52 -28.34
C ARG A 460 51.03 -14.27 -29.54
N ILE A 461 50.97 -13.07 -30.12
CA ILE A 461 51.93 -12.65 -31.14
C ILE A 461 53.29 -12.55 -30.46
N SER A 462 54.18 -13.50 -30.75
CA SER A 462 55.58 -13.42 -30.37
C SER A 462 56.23 -12.29 -31.17
N ALA A 463 56.96 -11.39 -30.50
CA ALA A 463 57.93 -10.57 -31.21
C ALA A 463 58.92 -11.50 -31.94
N PRO A 464 59.44 -11.12 -33.13
CA PRO A 464 60.48 -11.90 -33.78
C PRO A 464 61.68 -12.04 -32.82
N PRO A 465 62.36 -13.21 -32.77
CA PRO A 465 63.52 -13.40 -31.91
C PRO A 465 64.62 -12.39 -32.26
N VAL A 466 64.97 -11.53 -31.29
CA VAL A 466 66.01 -10.50 -31.43
C VAL A 466 67.37 -11.10 -31.79
N ASP A 467 67.60 -12.36 -31.40
CA ASP A 467 68.82 -13.13 -31.67
C ASP A 467 69.17 -13.26 -33.16
N SER A 468 68.19 -13.20 -34.04
CA SER A 468 68.41 -13.28 -35.50
C SER A 468 68.98 -11.99 -36.10
N GLN A 469 68.84 -10.84 -35.43
CA GLN A 469 69.33 -9.54 -35.89
C GLN A 469 70.64 -9.12 -35.20
N LEU A 470 70.92 -9.62 -34.00
CA LEU A 470 72.15 -9.33 -33.25
C LEU A 470 73.43 -9.74 -33.99
N SER A 471 73.36 -10.76 -34.85
CA SER A 471 74.50 -11.22 -35.67
C SER A 471 74.89 -10.28 -36.81
N ILE A 472 74.04 -9.30 -37.14
CA ILE A 472 74.24 -8.30 -38.20
C ILE A 472 74.74 -6.96 -37.61
N CYS A 473 74.56 -6.75 -36.31
CA CYS A 473 74.98 -5.54 -35.60
C CYS A 473 76.48 -5.59 -35.26
N SER A 474 77.28 -4.77 -35.94
CA SER A 474 78.74 -4.71 -35.74
C SER A 474 79.21 -3.61 -34.78
N GLU A 475 78.32 -2.69 -34.38
CA GLU A 475 78.66 -1.52 -33.56
C GLU A 475 77.69 -1.38 -32.38
N ALA A 476 78.24 -1.11 -31.20
CA ALA A 476 77.46 -0.80 -30.00
C ALA A 476 77.23 0.72 -29.91
N VAL A 477 75.99 1.12 -29.60
CA VAL A 477 75.64 2.53 -29.39
C VAL A 477 75.95 2.92 -27.94
N ASP A 478 76.72 3.99 -27.72
CA ASP A 478 76.85 4.59 -26.39
C ASP A 478 75.53 5.27 -26.04
N ILE A 479 74.72 4.61 -25.22
CA ILE A 479 73.41 5.08 -24.76
C ILE A 479 73.49 6.46 -24.10
N ASN A 480 74.56 6.75 -23.35
CA ASN A 480 74.71 8.05 -22.72
C ASN A 480 74.99 9.14 -23.75
N GLN A 481 75.78 8.82 -24.79
CA GLN A 481 75.99 9.73 -25.91
C GLN A 481 74.70 9.95 -26.69
N MET A 482 73.92 8.91 -26.96
CA MET A 482 72.63 9.00 -27.65
C MET A 482 71.65 9.95 -26.92
N TYR A 483 71.52 9.85 -25.59
CA TYR A 483 70.68 10.78 -24.83
C TYR A 483 71.24 12.21 -24.79
N ARG A 484 72.58 12.39 -24.84
CA ARG A 484 73.19 13.72 -25.04
C ARG A 484 72.85 14.29 -26.41
N ASP A 485 72.88 13.46 -27.45
CA ASP A 485 72.55 13.85 -28.82
C ASP A 485 71.06 14.23 -28.91
N PHE A 486 70.14 13.48 -28.29
CA PHE A 486 68.74 13.86 -28.16
C PHE A 486 68.54 15.21 -27.46
N ALA A 487 69.23 15.43 -26.34
CA ALA A 487 69.19 16.71 -25.63
C ALA A 487 69.72 17.86 -26.50
N SER A 488 70.79 17.63 -27.26
CA SER A 488 71.33 18.61 -28.22
C SER A 488 70.36 18.94 -29.35
N ALA A 489 69.53 17.97 -29.74
CA ALA A 489 68.45 18.12 -30.72
C ALA A 489 67.17 18.73 -30.11
N GLY A 490 67.17 19.11 -28.83
CA GLY A 490 66.05 19.73 -28.13
C GLY A 490 65.09 18.74 -27.47
N MET A 491 65.41 17.46 -27.37
CA MET A 491 64.60 16.44 -26.68
C MET A 491 65.23 16.10 -25.33
N GLU A 492 64.67 16.65 -24.25
CA GLU A 492 65.17 16.49 -22.89
C GLU A 492 64.32 15.45 -22.13
N PHE A 493 64.90 14.26 -21.93
CA PHE A 493 64.27 13.17 -21.16
C PHE A 493 64.85 13.10 -19.74
N GLY A 494 63.98 13.02 -18.74
CA GLY A 494 64.36 12.71 -17.35
C GLY A 494 64.57 11.21 -17.13
N ASP A 495 65.15 10.84 -15.98
CA ASP A 495 65.66 9.48 -15.76
C ASP A 495 64.59 8.38 -15.83
N PHE A 496 63.32 8.68 -15.49
CA PHE A 496 62.21 7.73 -15.64
C PHE A 496 61.94 7.33 -17.09
N LEU A 497 62.23 8.22 -18.06
CA LEU A 497 61.99 7.99 -19.48
C LEU A 497 63.25 7.45 -20.21
N LYS A 498 64.41 7.42 -19.53
CA LYS A 498 65.66 6.88 -20.09
C LYS A 498 65.72 5.35 -19.95
N ASN A 499 64.84 4.65 -20.65
CA ASN A 499 64.68 3.19 -20.52
C ASN A 499 65.45 2.36 -21.56
N ILE A 500 66.18 2.99 -22.49
CA ILE A 500 67.04 2.28 -23.44
C ILE A 500 68.32 1.86 -22.70
N ARG A 501 68.66 0.56 -22.72
CA ARG A 501 69.78 -0.01 -21.94
C ARG A 501 70.96 -0.51 -22.77
N SER A 502 70.74 -0.89 -24.03
CA SER A 502 71.75 -1.47 -24.92
C SER A 502 71.31 -1.38 -26.36
#